data_AF-A0AAW9CZS6-F1
#
_entry.id   AF-A0AAW9CZS6-F1
#
_cell.length_a   1.000
_cell.length_b   1.000
_cell.length_c   1.000
_cell.angle_alpha   90.00
_cell.angle_beta   90.00
_cell.angle_gamma   90.00
#
_symmetry.space_group_name_H-M   'P 1'
#
loop_
_entity.id
_entity.type
_entity.pdbx_description
1 polymer ?
#
loop_
_entity_poly.entity_id
_entity_poly.type
_entity_poly.pdbx_seq_one_letter_code
_entity_poly.pdbx_strand_id
1 'polypeptide(L)'
;MKIRAQVAMVLNLDKCIGCHTCSVTCKNVWTSRDGVEYAWFNNVETKPGVGYPREWENQDKWQGGWKRNDAGKLEPRQGGKLKILANLFANPNLPAIDDYYEPFTYDYAHLQNAPLSQTPPTARPVSAITGQKMEKIEWGPNWEDDLGGEFKSRGRDKLFEAVQKEMYSTFENTFMMYLPRLCEHCLNPTCVASCPSGSVYKREDDGIVLVDQDKCRGWRMCISGCPYKKSTSTGRPARPRSACSASRASRPASRPCARKPASGASAISA
;
A
#
# COMPACT_ATOMS: atom_id res chain seq x y z
N MET A 1 -30.54 -10.03 15.51
CA MET A 1 -29.92 -10.04 14.16
C MET A 1 -29.83 -8.59 13.68
N LYS A 2 -28.64 -8.09 13.28
CA LYS A 2 -28.47 -6.72 12.75
C LYS A 2 -28.01 -6.82 11.30
N ILE A 3 -28.90 -6.47 10.36
CA ILE A 3 -28.62 -6.52 8.93
C ILE A 3 -27.93 -5.22 8.51
N ARG A 4 -26.89 -5.32 7.69
CA ARG A 4 -26.16 -4.20 7.08
C ARG A 4 -25.83 -4.55 5.63
N ALA A 5 -25.60 -3.54 4.80
CA ALA A 5 -25.20 -3.70 3.40
C ALA A 5 -23.72 -3.34 3.21
N GLN A 6 -23.05 -4.01 2.28
CA GLN A 6 -21.70 -3.66 1.85
C GLN A 6 -21.52 -4.01 0.38
N VAL A 7 -21.09 -3.03 -0.41
CA VAL A 7 -20.71 -3.27 -1.80
C VAL A 7 -19.34 -3.93 -1.85
N ALA A 8 -19.27 -5.08 -2.53
CA ALA A 8 -18.05 -5.86 -2.68
C ALA A 8 -17.41 -5.64 -4.06
N MET A 9 -16.13 -5.96 -4.16
CA MET A 9 -15.39 -5.94 -5.41
C MET A 9 -14.81 -7.32 -5.66
N VAL A 10 -14.89 -7.77 -6.91
CA VAL A 10 -14.23 -8.98 -7.37
C VAL A 10 -13.25 -8.60 -8.46
N LEU A 11 -12.03 -9.12 -8.35
CA LEU A 11 -10.95 -8.94 -9.32
C LEU A 11 -10.67 -10.30 -9.95
N ASN A 12 -11.00 -10.45 -11.22
CA ASN A 12 -10.70 -11.65 -11.99
C ASN A 12 -9.23 -11.60 -12.42
N LEU A 13 -8.39 -12.42 -11.77
CA LEU A 13 -6.95 -12.45 -12.03
C LEU A 13 -6.61 -13.07 -13.39
N ASP A 14 -7.43 -13.97 -13.93
CA ASP A 14 -7.25 -14.56 -15.25
C ASP A 14 -7.39 -13.52 -16.37
N LYS A 15 -8.12 -12.43 -16.11
CA LYS A 15 -8.26 -11.29 -17.02
C LYS A 15 -7.33 -10.12 -16.69
N CYS A 16 -6.54 -10.23 -15.62
CA CYS A 16 -5.64 -9.16 -15.22
C CYS A 16 -4.41 -9.16 -16.13
N ILE A 17 -4.15 -8.02 -16.76
CA ILE A 17 -3.02 -7.85 -17.70
C ILE A 17 -1.88 -7.01 -17.13
N GLY A 18 -1.88 -6.72 -15.82
CA GLY A 18 -0.78 -5.97 -15.20
C GLY A 18 -0.62 -4.52 -15.65
N CYS A 19 -1.56 -3.91 -16.36
CA CYS A 19 -1.36 -2.60 -17.02
C CYS A 19 -1.26 -1.36 -16.09
N HIS A 20 -1.44 -1.49 -14.77
CA HIS A 20 -1.40 -0.40 -13.79
C HIS A 20 -2.35 0.81 -14.00
N THR A 21 -3.27 0.77 -14.98
CA THR A 21 -4.24 1.86 -15.25
C THR A 21 -5.08 2.19 -14.00
N CYS A 22 -5.44 1.17 -13.24
CA CYS A 22 -6.20 1.30 -12.01
C CYS A 22 -5.39 1.99 -10.89
N SER A 23 -4.06 1.86 -10.88
CA SER A 23 -3.14 2.54 -9.96
C SER A 23 -3.01 4.02 -10.32
N VAL A 24 -2.74 4.33 -11.60
CA VAL A 24 -2.55 5.70 -12.11
C VAL A 24 -3.80 6.55 -11.91
N THR A 25 -4.97 6.02 -12.27
CA THR A 25 -6.24 6.75 -12.09
C THR A 25 -6.54 7.03 -10.62
N CYS A 26 -6.21 6.09 -9.72
CA CYS A 26 -6.35 6.31 -8.29
C CYS A 26 -5.36 7.36 -7.76
N LYS A 27 -4.11 7.31 -8.20
CA LYS A 27 -3.05 8.27 -7.84
C LYS A 27 -3.48 9.68 -8.22
N ASN A 28 -3.82 9.90 -9.49
CA ASN A 28 -4.18 11.21 -10.03
C ASN A 28 -5.35 11.88 -9.30
N VAL A 29 -6.35 11.09 -8.88
CA VAL A 29 -7.53 11.65 -8.20
C VAL A 29 -7.27 11.89 -6.71
N TRP A 30 -6.51 11.01 -6.03
CA TRP A 30 -6.52 10.97 -4.56
C TRP A 30 -5.17 11.28 -3.90
N THR A 31 -4.05 10.86 -4.49
CA THR A 31 -2.74 10.82 -3.82
C THR A 31 -1.61 11.49 -4.61
N SER A 32 -1.92 12.51 -5.41
CA SER A 32 -0.93 13.40 -6.07
C SER A 32 -0.52 14.62 -5.24
N ARG A 33 -0.88 14.67 -3.94
CA ARG A 33 -0.52 15.76 -3.03
C ARG A 33 0.76 15.43 -2.27
N ASP A 34 1.52 16.47 -1.90
CA ASP A 34 2.69 16.33 -1.01
C ASP A 34 2.37 15.57 0.28
N GLY A 35 3.28 14.71 0.70
CA GLY A 35 3.17 13.77 1.81
C GLY A 35 2.48 12.45 1.46
N VAL A 36 1.84 12.30 0.29
CA VAL A 36 1.22 11.04 -0.15
C VAL A 36 1.62 10.63 -1.57
N GLU A 37 2.63 11.29 -2.15
CA GLU A 37 3.24 10.95 -3.43
C GLU A 37 3.81 9.53 -3.45
N TYR A 38 4.33 9.03 -2.31
CA TYR A 38 4.77 7.65 -2.19
C TYR A 38 3.60 6.64 -2.04
N ALA A 39 2.39 7.12 -1.71
CA ALA A 39 1.27 6.26 -1.33
C ALA A 39 0.40 5.84 -2.52
N TRP A 40 0.30 4.53 -2.76
CA TRP A 40 -0.52 3.94 -3.80
C TRP A 40 -1.70 3.19 -3.18
N PHE A 41 -2.84 3.87 -3.03
CA PHE A 41 -4.07 3.26 -2.48
C PHE A 41 -4.51 2.03 -3.28
N ASN A 42 -4.39 2.12 -4.60
CA ASN A 42 -4.46 1.01 -5.51
C ASN A 42 -3.08 0.79 -6.12
N ASN A 43 -2.55 -0.41 -6.01
CA ASN A 43 -1.28 -0.82 -6.62
C ASN A 43 -1.44 -2.22 -7.21
N VAL A 44 -0.61 -2.55 -8.19
CA VAL A 44 -0.52 -3.89 -8.77
C VAL A 44 0.88 -4.40 -8.47
N GLU A 45 0.97 -5.68 -8.11
CA GLU A 45 2.22 -6.37 -7.83
C GLU A 45 2.36 -7.55 -8.78
N THR A 46 3.57 -7.81 -9.26
CA THR A 46 3.89 -9.07 -9.94
C THR A 46 4.28 -10.11 -8.91
N LYS A 47 3.71 -11.31 -9.07
CA LYS A 47 3.99 -12.49 -8.24
C LYS A 47 4.72 -13.54 -9.06
N PRO A 48 5.72 -14.24 -8.51
CA PRO A 48 6.23 -14.11 -7.14
C PRO A 48 7.08 -12.84 -6.91
N GLY A 49 6.91 -12.22 -5.74
CA GLY A 49 7.58 -10.96 -5.36
C GLY A 49 7.25 -10.50 -3.93
N VAL A 50 8.09 -9.63 -3.36
CA VAL A 50 7.89 -9.13 -1.97
C VAL A 50 6.82 -8.05 -1.86
N GLY A 51 6.48 -7.40 -2.97
CA GLY A 51 5.34 -6.49 -3.09
C GLY A 51 5.53 -5.12 -2.43
N TYR A 52 4.42 -4.41 -2.20
CA TYR A 52 4.40 -3.03 -1.73
C TYR A 52 3.49 -2.83 -0.49
N PRO A 53 4.02 -2.32 0.64
CA PRO A 53 5.46 -2.21 0.97
C PRO A 53 6.13 -3.59 0.97
N ARG A 54 7.47 -3.60 0.95
CA ARG A 54 8.26 -4.83 0.87
C ARG A 54 7.89 -5.79 2.01
N GLU A 55 7.62 -7.04 1.62
CA GLU A 55 7.23 -8.15 2.50
C GLU A 55 5.93 -7.89 3.29
N TRP A 56 4.97 -7.12 2.74
CA TRP A 56 3.74 -6.77 3.47
C TRP A 56 2.95 -7.99 3.99
N GLU A 57 3.07 -9.15 3.34
CA GLU A 57 2.44 -10.43 3.74
C GLU A 57 3.08 -11.05 4.99
N ASN A 58 4.35 -10.73 5.29
CA ASN A 58 5.09 -11.27 6.43
C ASN A 58 4.58 -10.67 7.75
N GLN A 59 3.55 -11.29 8.33
CA GLN A 59 2.98 -10.82 9.61
C GLN A 59 3.82 -11.21 10.83
N ASP A 60 4.84 -12.06 10.67
CA ASP A 60 5.84 -12.30 11.71
C ASP A 60 6.73 -11.05 11.88
N LYS A 61 7.04 -10.36 10.78
CA LYS A 61 7.67 -9.03 10.75
C LYS A 61 6.68 -7.92 11.15
N TRP A 62 5.54 -7.84 10.45
CA TRP A 62 4.70 -6.63 10.49
C TRP A 62 3.61 -6.61 11.56
N GLN A 63 3.32 -7.74 12.20
CA GLN A 63 2.35 -7.85 13.29
C GLN A 63 0.94 -7.29 12.97
N GLY A 64 0.53 -7.36 11.70
CA GLY A 64 -0.80 -6.94 11.27
C GLY A 64 -1.85 -8.04 11.46
N GLY A 65 -3.12 -7.63 11.42
CA GLY A 65 -4.26 -8.55 11.51
C GLY A 65 -4.61 -8.97 12.95
N TRP A 66 -5.44 -10.01 13.05
CA TRP A 66 -5.90 -10.55 14.32
C TRP A 66 -5.13 -11.83 14.68
N LYS A 67 -5.00 -12.10 15.98
CA LYS A 67 -4.66 -13.42 16.50
C LYS A 67 -5.73 -13.86 17.48
N ARG A 68 -5.91 -15.18 17.61
CA ARG A 68 -6.77 -15.80 18.61
C ARG A 68 -5.90 -16.17 19.81
N ASN A 69 -6.25 -15.69 20.99
CA ASN A 69 -5.54 -16.06 22.21
C ASN A 69 -6.00 -17.43 22.75
N ASP A 70 -5.32 -17.94 23.78
CA ASP A 70 -5.61 -19.24 24.39
C ASP A 70 -7.03 -19.29 25.00
N ALA A 71 -7.55 -18.14 25.45
CA ALA A 71 -8.93 -17.99 25.92
C ALA A 71 -9.96 -17.94 24.78
N GLY A 72 -9.54 -18.13 23.53
CA GLY A 72 -10.39 -18.15 22.34
C GLY A 72 -10.86 -16.78 21.84
N LYS A 73 -10.44 -15.67 22.47
CA LYS A 73 -10.80 -14.30 22.09
C LYS A 73 -9.86 -13.76 21.01
N LEU A 74 -10.38 -12.86 20.17
CA LEU A 74 -9.59 -12.16 19.18
C LEU A 74 -8.90 -10.94 19.79
N GLU A 75 -7.62 -10.77 19.46
CA GLU A 75 -6.84 -9.57 19.77
C GLU A 75 -6.01 -9.15 18.55
N PRO A 76 -5.72 -7.85 18.36
CA PRO A 76 -4.79 -7.42 17.33
C PRO A 76 -3.43 -8.09 17.52
N ARG A 77 -2.79 -8.53 16.43
CA ARG A 77 -1.50 -9.22 16.48
C ARG A 77 -0.40 -8.34 17.09
N GLN A 78 -0.41 -7.04 16.80
CA GLN A 78 0.44 -6.04 17.45
C GLN A 78 0.22 -5.88 18.98
N GLY A 79 -0.87 -6.41 19.52
CA GLY A 79 -1.17 -6.44 20.95
C GLY A 79 -2.56 -5.91 21.30
N GLY A 80 -3.01 -6.23 22.52
CA GLY A 80 -4.19 -5.61 23.13
C GLY A 80 -4.01 -4.12 23.42
N LYS A 81 -5.07 -3.47 23.93
CA LYS A 81 -5.13 -2.02 24.15
C LYS A 81 -3.94 -1.46 24.93
N LEU A 82 -3.51 -2.13 26.01
CA LEU A 82 -2.38 -1.68 26.84
C LEU A 82 -1.06 -1.69 26.07
N LYS A 83 -0.78 -2.76 25.30
CA LYS A 83 0.44 -2.85 24.49
C LYS A 83 0.45 -1.83 23.35
N ILE A 84 -0.71 -1.55 22.75
CA ILE A 84 -0.83 -0.48 21.73
C ILE A 84 -0.53 0.88 22.35
N LEU A 85 -1.08 1.19 23.53
CA LEU A 85 -0.83 2.47 24.22
C LEU A 85 0.62 2.60 24.71
N ALA A 86 1.25 1.50 25.17
CA ALA A 86 2.66 1.52 25.57
C ALA A 86 3.60 1.83 24.39
N ASN A 87 3.23 1.46 23.16
CA ASN A 87 4.01 1.72 21.95
C ASN A 87 3.56 2.98 21.20
N LEU A 88 2.82 3.89 21.85
CA LEU A 88 2.26 5.08 21.20
C LEU A 88 3.35 6.07 20.73
N PHE A 89 4.43 6.20 21.50
CA PHE A 89 5.51 7.15 21.24
C PHE A 89 6.49 6.65 20.17
N ALA A 90 6.67 5.33 20.08
CA ALA A 90 7.50 4.69 19.09
C ALA A 90 6.85 3.35 18.72
N ASN A 91 6.26 3.30 17.52
CA ASN A 91 5.64 2.08 17.02
C ASN A 91 6.73 1.20 16.38
N PRO A 92 7.10 0.06 16.99
CA PRO A 92 8.19 -0.78 16.50
C PRO A 92 7.84 -1.52 15.20
N ASN A 93 6.56 -1.64 14.86
CA ASN A 93 6.07 -2.38 13.70
C ASN A 93 5.67 -1.45 12.54
N LEU A 94 6.06 -0.18 12.59
CA LEU A 94 5.70 0.79 11.57
C LEU A 94 6.65 0.62 10.36
N PRO A 95 6.13 0.38 9.14
CA PRO A 95 6.98 0.39 7.95
C PRO A 95 7.62 1.76 7.75
N ALA A 96 8.93 1.76 7.51
CA ALA A 96 9.69 2.96 7.17
C ALA A 96 9.43 3.37 5.72
N ILE A 97 9.86 4.58 5.35
CA ILE A 97 9.72 5.05 3.97
C ILE A 97 10.47 4.14 2.99
N ASP A 98 11.63 3.63 3.40
CA ASP A 98 12.43 2.71 2.58
C ASP A 98 11.74 1.37 2.37
N ASP A 99 10.84 0.93 3.26
CA ASP A 99 10.02 -0.27 3.01
C ASP A 99 9.03 -0.05 1.84
N TYR A 100 8.69 1.21 1.53
CA TYR A 100 7.94 1.59 0.34
C TYR A 100 8.89 1.94 -0.81
N TYR A 101 9.39 3.17 -0.80
CA TYR A 101 10.45 3.76 -1.66
C TYR A 101 10.58 5.24 -1.29
N GLU A 102 11.77 5.82 -1.51
CA GLU A 102 11.93 7.28 -1.50
C GLU A 102 11.27 7.87 -2.75
N PRO A 103 10.19 8.67 -2.63
CA PRO A 103 9.57 9.30 -3.79
C PRO A 103 10.54 10.28 -4.43
N PHE A 104 10.61 10.27 -5.76
CA PHE A 104 11.53 11.07 -6.54
C PHE A 104 10.82 11.81 -7.68
N THR A 105 11.43 12.89 -8.12
CA THR A 105 11.12 13.63 -9.35
C THR A 105 12.40 13.86 -10.14
N TYR A 106 12.35 14.59 -11.24
CA TYR A 106 13.53 14.91 -12.05
C TYR A 106 13.69 16.42 -12.23
N ASP A 107 14.92 16.88 -12.35
CA ASP A 107 15.26 18.25 -12.70
C ASP A 107 15.04 18.50 -14.20
N TYR A 108 13.78 18.57 -14.62
CA TYR A 108 13.41 18.82 -16.01
C TYR A 108 13.84 20.20 -16.50
N ALA A 109 13.93 21.19 -15.60
CA ALA A 109 14.34 22.55 -15.92
C ALA A 109 15.79 22.62 -16.43
N HIS A 110 16.66 21.72 -15.96
CA HIS A 110 18.03 21.63 -16.46
C HIS A 110 18.10 21.34 -17.97
N LEU A 111 17.12 20.65 -18.56
CA LEU A 111 17.09 20.37 -19.99
C LEU A 111 16.87 21.64 -20.84
N GLN A 112 16.27 22.68 -20.26
CA GLN A 112 15.96 23.93 -20.97
C GLN A 112 16.95 25.05 -20.62
N ASN A 113 17.43 25.06 -19.38
CA ASN A 113 18.20 26.18 -18.82
C ASN A 113 19.70 25.89 -18.71
N ALA A 114 20.18 24.71 -19.12
CA ALA A 114 21.60 24.40 -19.05
C ALA A 114 22.44 25.34 -19.95
N PRO A 115 23.58 25.85 -19.45
CA PRO A 115 24.51 26.59 -20.29
C PRO A 115 25.11 25.66 -21.36
N LEU A 116 25.68 26.26 -22.40
CA LEU A 116 26.40 25.52 -23.43
C LEU A 116 27.50 24.66 -22.79
N SER A 117 27.46 23.36 -23.07
CA SER A 117 28.39 22.36 -22.55
C SER A 117 28.82 21.44 -23.70
N GLN A 118 29.97 20.78 -23.55
CA GLN A 118 30.43 19.74 -24.47
C GLN A 118 29.55 18.48 -24.41
N THR A 119 28.86 18.26 -23.28
CA THR A 119 27.97 17.12 -23.06
C THR A 119 26.51 17.58 -23.00
N PRO A 120 25.58 16.79 -23.56
CA PRO A 120 24.16 17.12 -23.52
C PRO A 120 23.64 17.12 -22.07
N PRO A 121 22.75 18.07 -21.71
CA PRO A 121 22.17 18.12 -20.38
C PRO A 121 21.27 16.90 -20.12
N THR A 122 21.20 16.46 -18.87
CA THR A 122 20.36 15.33 -18.45
C THR A 122 19.54 15.70 -17.21
N ALA A 123 18.29 15.25 -17.15
CA ALA A 123 17.45 15.45 -15.98
C ALA A 123 17.79 14.41 -14.90
N ARG A 124 18.56 14.82 -13.88
CA ARG A 124 18.93 13.94 -12.76
C ARG A 124 17.76 13.77 -11.77
N PRO A 125 17.67 12.62 -11.08
CA PRO A 125 16.65 12.40 -10.05
C PRO A 125 16.88 13.28 -8.82
N VAL A 126 15.78 13.74 -8.24
CA VAL A 126 15.73 14.59 -7.04
C VAL A 126 14.73 13.96 -6.07
N SER A 127 15.12 13.84 -4.80
CA SER A 127 14.23 13.34 -3.76
C SER A 127 13.06 14.31 -3.53
N ALA A 128 11.84 13.79 -3.54
CA ALA A 128 10.65 14.56 -3.17
C ALA A 128 10.56 14.82 -1.65
N ILE A 129 11.37 14.11 -0.85
CA ILE A 129 11.43 14.27 0.61
C ILE A 129 12.46 15.34 0.98
N THR A 130 13.70 15.21 0.49
CA THR A 130 14.82 16.06 0.91
C THR A 130 15.08 17.23 -0.06
N GLY A 131 14.57 17.15 -1.30
CA GLY A 131 14.89 18.10 -2.36
C GLY A 131 16.32 17.99 -2.90
N GLN A 132 17.10 17.02 -2.41
CA GLN A 132 18.48 16.81 -2.82
C GLN A 132 18.57 15.94 -4.06
N LYS A 133 19.62 16.14 -4.86
CA LYS A 133 19.93 15.28 -6.00
C LYS A 133 20.25 13.87 -5.51
N MET A 134 19.66 12.88 -6.16
CA MET A 134 19.94 11.48 -5.90
C MET A 134 21.05 11.00 -6.86
N GLU A 135 22.00 10.23 -6.35
CA GLU A 135 23.00 9.59 -7.19
C GLU A 135 22.38 8.48 -8.05
N LYS A 136 21.48 7.69 -7.45
CA LYS A 136 20.78 6.59 -8.11
C LYS A 136 19.41 6.37 -7.48
N ILE A 137 18.43 5.97 -8.29
CA ILE A 137 17.17 5.41 -7.79
C ILE A 137 17.41 3.91 -7.56
N GLU A 138 17.20 3.45 -6.33
CA GLU A 138 17.47 2.07 -5.94
C GLU A 138 16.21 1.21 -5.78
N TRP A 139 15.04 1.85 -5.67
CA TRP A 139 13.77 1.16 -5.49
C TRP A 139 12.58 2.00 -5.98
N GLY A 140 11.43 1.35 -6.12
CA GLY A 140 10.17 1.97 -6.53
C GLY A 140 8.96 1.12 -6.13
N PRO A 141 7.73 1.65 -6.25
CA PRO A 141 6.51 0.98 -5.81
C PRO A 141 6.17 -0.27 -6.63
N ASN A 142 6.83 -0.45 -7.78
CA ASN A 142 6.64 -1.55 -8.72
C ASN A 142 7.99 -2.04 -9.26
N TRP A 143 8.99 -2.16 -8.39
CA TRP A 143 10.37 -2.51 -8.79
C TRP A 143 10.52 -3.95 -9.31
N GLU A 144 9.61 -4.83 -8.91
CA GLU A 144 9.60 -6.27 -9.25
C GLU A 144 8.66 -6.60 -10.43
N ASP A 145 8.23 -5.59 -11.19
CA ASP A 145 7.35 -5.75 -12.36
C ASP A 145 7.94 -6.77 -13.35
N ASP A 146 7.07 -7.57 -13.98
CA ASP A 146 7.44 -8.62 -14.94
C ASP A 146 8.68 -9.45 -14.57
N LEU A 147 8.73 -9.89 -13.30
CA LEU A 147 9.83 -10.68 -12.73
C LEU A 147 11.18 -9.95 -12.63
N GLY A 148 11.15 -8.61 -12.52
CA GLY A 148 12.31 -7.77 -12.32
C GLY A 148 13.16 -8.20 -11.11
N GLY A 149 14.44 -8.48 -11.37
CA GLY A 149 15.41 -8.95 -10.37
C GLY A 149 15.54 -10.47 -10.28
N GLU A 150 16.58 -10.92 -9.55
CA GLU A 150 16.89 -12.34 -9.42
C GLU A 150 15.78 -13.14 -8.74
N PHE A 151 15.58 -14.40 -9.15
CA PHE A 151 14.63 -15.30 -8.51
C PHE A 151 14.92 -15.50 -7.02
N LYS A 152 16.19 -15.48 -6.59
CA LYS A 152 16.55 -15.54 -5.17
C LYS A 152 15.90 -14.43 -4.34
N SER A 153 15.83 -13.22 -4.91
CA SER A 153 15.24 -12.05 -4.25
C SER A 153 13.71 -12.11 -4.25
N ARG A 154 13.10 -12.46 -5.39
CA ARG A 154 11.64 -12.57 -5.56
C ARG A 154 11.03 -13.79 -4.88
N GLY A 155 11.78 -14.90 -4.83
CA GLY A 155 11.41 -16.15 -4.16
C GLY A 155 11.36 -16.05 -2.63
N ARG A 156 11.61 -14.86 -2.05
CA ARG A 156 11.31 -14.53 -0.65
C ARG A 156 9.83 -14.18 -0.43
N ASP A 157 9.02 -14.19 -1.49
CA ASP A 157 7.56 -14.14 -1.40
C ASP A 157 7.05 -15.09 -0.29
N LYS A 158 6.23 -14.56 0.64
CA LYS A 158 5.73 -15.34 1.79
C LYS A 158 4.89 -16.54 1.31
N LEU A 159 4.28 -16.45 0.12
CA LEU A 159 3.49 -17.55 -0.46
C LEU A 159 4.34 -18.77 -0.85
N PHE A 160 5.67 -18.64 -0.94
CA PHE A 160 6.57 -19.76 -1.22
C PHE A 160 7.09 -20.49 0.03
N GLU A 161 6.72 -20.08 1.25
CA GLU A 161 7.29 -20.66 2.49
C GLU A 161 7.08 -22.17 2.63
N ALA A 162 5.95 -22.70 2.14
CA ALA A 162 5.61 -24.12 2.18
C ALA A 162 5.74 -24.83 0.82
N VAL A 163 6.52 -24.27 -0.11
CA VAL A 163 6.65 -24.76 -1.49
C VAL A 163 8.12 -25.03 -1.80
N GLN A 164 8.39 -26.17 -2.46
CA GLN A 164 9.69 -26.45 -3.07
C GLN A 164 9.88 -25.54 -4.28
N LYS A 165 10.51 -24.39 -4.07
CA LYS A 165 10.53 -23.28 -5.04
C LYS A 165 11.65 -23.36 -6.07
N GLU A 166 12.63 -24.23 -5.85
CA GLU A 166 13.82 -24.41 -6.71
C GLU A 166 13.42 -24.76 -8.15
N MET A 167 12.34 -25.54 -8.34
CA MET A 167 11.85 -25.88 -9.68
C MET A 167 11.44 -24.63 -10.49
N TYR A 168 10.92 -23.60 -9.84
CA TYR A 168 10.48 -22.36 -10.49
C TYR A 168 11.62 -21.39 -10.78
N SER A 169 12.87 -21.72 -10.41
CA SER A 169 14.04 -20.94 -10.83
C SER A 169 14.55 -21.29 -12.22
N THR A 170 14.07 -22.40 -12.81
CA THR A 170 14.44 -22.79 -14.18
C THR A 170 13.62 -22.00 -15.20
N PHE A 171 14.23 -21.72 -16.35
CA PHE A 171 13.61 -20.91 -17.39
C PHE A 171 12.28 -21.51 -17.87
N GLU A 172 12.24 -22.83 -18.07
CA GLU A 172 11.08 -23.58 -18.59
C GLU A 172 9.88 -23.58 -17.64
N ASN A 173 10.13 -23.41 -16.33
CA ASN A 173 9.09 -23.38 -15.30
C ASN A 173 8.80 -21.95 -14.81
N THR A 174 9.24 -20.94 -15.57
CA THR A 174 8.97 -19.54 -15.23
C THR A 174 7.48 -19.28 -15.30
N PHE A 175 6.93 -18.73 -14.21
CA PHE A 175 5.57 -18.23 -14.17
C PHE A 175 5.53 -16.84 -13.55
N MET A 176 4.50 -16.09 -13.91
CA MET A 176 4.17 -14.84 -13.23
C MET A 176 2.67 -14.62 -13.23
N MET A 177 2.18 -13.84 -12.28
CA MET A 177 0.81 -13.37 -12.25
C MET A 177 0.73 -11.96 -11.66
N TYR A 178 -0.33 -11.23 -11.99
CA TYR A 178 -0.54 -9.88 -11.50
C TYR A 178 -1.56 -9.86 -10.36
N LEU A 179 -1.22 -9.16 -9.28
CA LEU A 179 -2.03 -9.02 -8.09
C LEU A 179 -2.40 -7.54 -7.87
N PRO A 180 -3.49 -7.04 -8.47
CA PRO A 180 -4.04 -5.73 -8.15
C PRO A 180 -4.67 -5.75 -6.75
N ARG A 181 -4.30 -4.80 -5.89
CA ARG A 181 -4.78 -4.72 -4.50
C ARG A 181 -5.20 -3.32 -4.12
N LEU A 182 -6.21 -3.24 -3.25
CA LEU A 182 -6.68 -2.02 -2.60
C LEU A 182 -7.13 -2.33 -1.16
N CYS A 183 -7.75 -1.37 -0.48
CA CYS A 183 -8.29 -1.64 0.86
C CYS A 183 -9.47 -2.60 0.81
N GLU A 184 -9.40 -3.71 1.55
CA GLU A 184 -10.45 -4.73 1.58
C GLU A 184 -11.76 -4.30 2.28
N HIS A 185 -11.77 -3.12 2.93
CA HIS A 185 -12.91 -2.63 3.72
C HIS A 185 -13.56 -3.73 4.59
N CYS A 186 -12.72 -4.44 5.35
CA CYS A 186 -13.08 -5.67 6.06
C CYS A 186 -14.34 -5.51 6.93
N LEU A 187 -15.05 -6.63 7.19
CA LEU A 187 -16.13 -6.68 8.18
C LEU A 187 -15.60 -6.53 9.61
N ASN A 188 -14.45 -7.15 9.89
CA ASN A 188 -13.73 -7.03 11.16
C ASN A 188 -12.36 -6.34 10.96
N PRO A 189 -12.32 -5.02 10.69
CA PRO A 189 -11.11 -4.31 10.33
C PRO A 189 -10.18 -4.11 11.53
N THR A 190 -9.00 -4.74 11.48
CA THR A 190 -7.98 -4.56 12.54
C THR A 190 -7.50 -3.12 12.65
N CYS A 191 -7.48 -2.35 11.56
CA CYS A 191 -7.12 -0.93 11.58
C CYS A 191 -8.07 -0.07 12.45
N VAL A 192 -9.36 -0.43 12.53
CA VAL A 192 -10.33 0.20 13.43
C VAL A 192 -10.00 -0.15 14.88
N ALA A 193 -9.81 -1.43 15.18
CA ALA A 193 -9.47 -1.89 16.53
C ALA A 193 -8.11 -1.36 17.03
N SER A 194 -7.23 -1.02 16.10
CA SER A 194 -5.86 -0.57 16.38
C SER A 194 -5.73 0.94 16.59
N CYS A 195 -6.75 1.73 16.25
CA CYS A 195 -6.67 3.18 16.31
C CYS A 195 -6.99 3.69 17.73
N PRO A 196 -6.02 4.28 18.47
CA PRO A 196 -6.27 4.71 19.85
C PRO A 196 -7.28 5.87 19.95
N SER A 197 -7.33 6.74 18.93
CA SER A 197 -8.25 7.87 18.88
C SER A 197 -9.66 7.51 18.37
N GLY A 198 -9.89 6.26 17.93
CA GLY A 198 -11.16 5.85 17.33
C GLY A 198 -11.52 6.61 16.05
N SER A 199 -10.54 7.18 15.35
CA SER A 199 -10.78 7.98 14.13
C SER A 199 -11.02 7.11 12.89
N VAL A 200 -10.70 5.82 12.94
CA VAL A 200 -11.00 4.87 11.87
C VAL A 200 -12.34 4.22 12.18
N TYR A 201 -13.26 4.22 11.22
CA TYR A 201 -14.60 3.68 11.41
C TYR A 201 -15.12 3.02 10.13
N LYS A 202 -16.09 2.11 10.27
CA LYS A 202 -16.81 1.50 9.15
C LYS A 202 -18.18 2.15 9.06
N ARG A 203 -18.50 2.70 7.90
CA ARG A 203 -19.83 3.25 7.60
C ARG A 203 -20.89 2.16 7.66
N GLU A 204 -22.05 2.48 8.23
CA GLU A 204 -23.14 1.51 8.40
C GLU A 204 -23.95 1.29 7.12
N ASP A 205 -24.00 2.29 6.25
CA ASP A 205 -24.83 2.32 5.04
C ASP A 205 -24.21 1.56 3.85
N ASP A 206 -22.90 1.63 3.67
CA ASP A 206 -22.20 1.01 2.54
C ASP A 206 -20.99 0.14 2.92
N GLY A 207 -20.70 0.02 4.21
CA GLY A 207 -19.59 -0.79 4.71
C GLY A 207 -18.20 -0.24 4.40
N ILE A 208 -18.05 0.99 3.89
CA ILE A 208 -16.74 1.57 3.61
C ILE A 208 -16.03 1.92 4.92
N VAL A 209 -14.83 1.38 5.10
CA VAL A 209 -13.90 1.79 6.17
C VAL A 209 -13.18 3.09 5.77
N LEU A 210 -13.28 4.11 6.62
CA LEU A 210 -12.72 5.44 6.43
C LEU A 210 -11.88 5.88 7.63
N VAL A 211 -11.00 6.85 7.40
CA VAL A 211 -10.27 7.58 8.45
C VAL A 211 -10.83 8.99 8.51
N ASP A 212 -11.52 9.31 9.60
CA ASP A 212 -11.92 10.68 9.94
C ASP A 212 -10.66 11.54 10.11
N GLN A 213 -10.44 12.47 9.19
CA GLN A 213 -9.26 13.33 9.25
C GLN A 213 -9.35 14.27 10.45
N ASP A 214 -10.51 14.86 10.74
CA ASP A 214 -10.64 15.84 11.83
C ASP A 214 -10.39 15.22 13.21
N LYS A 215 -10.70 13.92 13.38
CA LYS A 215 -10.41 13.16 14.60
C LYS A 215 -9.03 12.48 14.60
N CYS A 216 -8.38 12.35 13.45
CA CYS A 216 -7.10 11.66 13.35
C CYS A 216 -6.00 12.44 14.07
N ARG A 217 -5.36 11.79 15.05
CA ARG A 217 -4.24 12.37 15.81
C ARG A 217 -2.86 11.89 15.35
N GLY A 218 -2.78 11.10 14.28
CA GLY A 218 -1.51 10.65 13.74
C GLY A 218 -0.75 9.65 14.60
N TRP A 219 -1.47 8.82 15.37
CA TRP A 219 -0.86 7.76 16.18
C TRP A 219 -0.23 6.64 15.35
N ARG A 220 -0.54 6.53 14.05
CA ARG A 220 0.06 5.58 13.09
C ARG A 220 -0.08 4.08 13.44
N MET A 221 -0.73 3.72 14.55
CA MET A 221 -0.99 2.32 14.95
C MET A 221 -1.90 1.56 13.99
N CYS A 222 -2.75 2.27 13.24
CA CYS A 222 -3.61 1.67 12.22
C CYS A 222 -2.84 1.15 11.00
N ILE A 223 -1.64 1.70 10.74
CA ILE A 223 -0.77 1.29 9.62
C ILE A 223 -0.24 -0.11 9.90
N SER A 224 0.36 -0.32 11.07
CA SER A 224 0.86 -1.64 11.50
C SER A 224 -0.26 -2.64 11.69
N GLY A 225 -1.39 -2.21 12.28
CA GLY A 225 -2.54 -3.08 12.50
C GLY A 225 -3.18 -3.64 11.22
N CYS A 226 -3.06 -2.94 10.09
CA CYS A 226 -3.56 -3.45 8.80
C CYS A 226 -2.64 -4.57 8.29
N PRO A 227 -3.13 -5.83 8.13
CA PRO A 227 -2.31 -6.90 7.58
C PRO A 227 -1.97 -6.67 6.10
N TYR A 228 -2.82 -5.95 5.37
CA TYR A 228 -2.63 -5.62 3.95
C TYR A 228 -1.78 -4.37 3.68
N LYS A 229 -1.38 -3.65 4.75
CA LYS A 229 -0.63 -2.38 4.67
C LYS A 229 -1.25 -1.33 3.74
N LYS A 230 -2.59 -1.25 3.74
CA LYS A 230 -3.39 -0.32 2.91
C LYS A 230 -3.74 1.01 3.58
N SER A 231 -3.22 1.26 4.78
CA SER A 231 -3.26 2.56 5.43
C SER A 231 -1.86 3.15 5.39
N THR A 232 -1.71 4.38 4.87
CA THR A 232 -0.41 5.05 4.77
C THR A 232 -0.40 6.33 5.61
N SER A 233 0.77 6.72 6.09
CA SER A 233 0.97 8.01 6.76
C SER A 233 1.19 9.12 5.74
N THR A 234 0.89 10.36 6.11
CA THR A 234 1.37 11.50 5.32
C THR A 234 2.82 11.80 5.73
N GLY A 235 3.74 11.89 4.77
CA GLY A 235 5.18 12.13 4.99
C GLY A 235 5.56 13.54 5.45
N ARG A 236 4.62 14.50 5.38
CA ARG A 236 4.81 15.81 6.01
C ARG A 236 4.44 15.77 7.50
N PRO A 237 5.06 16.63 8.33
CA PRO A 237 4.50 17.04 9.62
C PRO A 237 3.25 17.93 9.37
N ALA A 238 2.25 17.44 8.64
CA ALA A 238 1.13 18.26 8.17
C ALA A 238 0.02 18.28 9.22
N ARG A 239 0.07 19.29 10.09
CA ARG A 239 -1.01 19.76 10.98
C ARG A 239 -1.49 18.70 11.99
N PRO A 240 -1.97 19.10 13.18
CA PRO A 240 -2.43 18.16 14.22
C PRO A 240 -3.67 17.30 13.85
N ARG A 241 -4.07 17.22 12.57
CA ARG A 241 -5.37 16.72 12.09
C ARG A 241 -5.34 15.92 10.77
N SER A 242 -4.19 15.52 10.19
CA SER A 242 -4.24 14.69 8.96
C SER A 242 -2.98 13.89 8.73
N ALA A 243 -2.73 12.89 9.58
CA ALA A 243 -1.51 12.09 9.54
C ALA A 243 -1.69 10.67 8.97
N CYS A 244 -2.93 10.22 8.75
CA CYS A 244 -3.25 8.92 8.16
C CYS A 244 -4.19 9.09 6.98
N SER A 245 -3.88 8.47 5.85
CA SER A 245 -4.69 8.56 4.63
C SER A 245 -5.27 7.19 4.25
N ALA A 246 -6.52 7.18 3.82
CA ALA A 246 -7.24 6.04 3.26
C ALA A 246 -8.15 6.54 2.13
N SER A 247 -8.59 5.65 1.24
CA SER A 247 -9.41 6.03 0.08
C SER A 247 -10.68 6.78 0.50
N ARG A 248 -10.88 8.00 -0.03
CA ARG A 248 -12.05 8.87 0.20
C ARG A 248 -13.15 8.66 -0.86
N ALA A 249 -13.46 7.42 -1.21
CA ALA A 249 -14.58 7.17 -2.10
C ALA A 249 -15.91 7.42 -1.35
N SER A 250 -16.63 8.47 -1.72
CA SER A 250 -17.96 8.79 -1.16
C SER A 250 -19.00 7.73 -1.52
N ARG A 251 -18.82 7.04 -2.67
CA ARG A 251 -19.64 5.91 -3.12
C ARG A 251 -18.78 4.80 -3.76
N PRO A 252 -19.13 3.50 -3.61
CA PRO A 252 -18.42 2.39 -4.26
C PRO A 252 -18.38 2.50 -5.79
N ALA A 253 -19.49 2.95 -6.39
CA ALA A 253 -19.64 3.12 -7.84
C ALA A 253 -18.82 4.30 -8.41
N SER A 254 -18.24 5.18 -7.60
CA SER A 254 -17.39 6.29 -8.06
C SER A 254 -15.90 5.98 -8.01
N ARG A 255 -15.52 4.72 -7.75
CA ARG A 255 -14.12 4.29 -7.72
C ARG A 255 -13.53 4.30 -9.13
N PRO A 256 -12.49 5.13 -9.41
CA PRO A 256 -11.87 5.20 -10.73
C PRO A 256 -11.33 3.84 -11.21
N CYS A 257 -10.80 3.06 -10.27
CA CYS A 257 -10.24 1.74 -10.52
C CYS A 257 -11.28 0.70 -10.98
N ALA A 258 -12.54 0.84 -10.58
CA ALA A 258 -13.61 -0.08 -10.97
C ALA A 258 -14.33 0.34 -12.26
N ARG A 259 -14.28 1.62 -12.63
CA ARG A 259 -14.88 2.13 -13.89
C ARG A 259 -13.94 2.08 -15.09
N LYS A 260 -12.62 2.06 -14.87
CA LYS A 260 -11.60 2.03 -15.94
C LYS A 260 -10.62 0.83 -15.86
N PRO A 261 -11.05 -0.43 -15.65
CA PRO A 261 -10.16 -1.54 -15.90
C PRO A 261 -9.97 -1.71 -17.42
N ALA A 262 -8.75 -1.53 -17.92
CA ALA A 262 -8.44 -1.68 -19.35
C ALA A 262 -8.83 -3.06 -19.91
N SER A 263 -8.76 -4.11 -19.07
CA SER A 263 -9.08 -5.49 -19.45
C SER A 263 -10.47 -5.99 -19.00
N GLY A 264 -11.28 -5.14 -18.36
CA GLY A 264 -12.56 -5.57 -17.77
C GLY A 264 -12.38 -6.64 -16.67
N ALA A 265 -11.28 -6.59 -15.91
CA ALA A 265 -10.96 -7.53 -14.84
C ALA A 265 -11.65 -7.22 -13.50
N SER A 266 -12.28 -6.05 -13.36
CA SER A 266 -12.94 -5.64 -12.11
C SER A 266 -14.46 -5.66 -12.28
N ALA A 267 -15.15 -6.28 -11.34
CA ALA A 267 -16.60 -6.23 -11.20
C ALA A 267 -16.96 -5.68 -9.81
N ILE A 268 -18.00 -4.83 -9.77
CA ILE A 268 -18.63 -4.39 -8.53
C ILE A 268 -19.89 -5.23 -8.35
N SER A 269 -19.97 -5.97 -7.24
CA SER A 269 -21.21 -6.63 -6.83
C SER A 269 -21.89 -5.76 -5.77
N ALA A 270 -23.11 -5.32 -6.07
CA ALA A 270 -23.98 -4.63 -5.12
C ALA A 270 -24.69 -5.63 -4.21
#